data_AF-A0A955VA43-F1
#
_entry.id   AF-A0A955VA43-F1
#
_cell.length_a   1.000
_cell.length_b   1.000
_cell.length_c   1.000
_cell.angle_alpha   90.00
_cell.angle_beta   90.00
_cell.angle_gamma   90.00
#
_symmetry.space_group_name_H-M   'P 1'
#
loop_
_entity.id
_entity.type
_entity.pdbx_description
1 polymer ?
#
loop_
_entity_poly.entity_id
_entity_poly.type
_entity_poly.pdbx_seq_one_letter_code
_entity_poly.pdbx_strand_id
1 'polypeptide(L)'
;MYTVSIGTEVQEFEQRAEAIAKAKAVSAETRQTVVVLDESQRERMTYQYGELESYTFETRHGRRATAQVDEEEDDVDLDNDDDDN
;
A
#
# COMPACT_ATOMS: atom_id res chain seq x y z
N MET A 1 3.32 -15.43 8.86
CA MET A 1 4.04 -15.28 10.15
C MET A 1 4.67 -13.93 10.10
N TYR A 2 4.46 -13.12 11.15
CA TYR A 2 4.79 -11.71 11.14
C TYR A 2 6.07 -11.45 11.92
N THR A 3 7.00 -10.72 11.32
CA THR A 3 8.29 -10.38 11.89
C THR A 3 8.34 -8.89 12.13
N VAL A 4 8.53 -8.48 13.39
CA VAL A 4 8.66 -7.09 13.82
C VAL A 4 10.14 -6.79 14.04
N SER A 5 10.69 -5.87 13.27
CA SER A 5 12.08 -5.42 13.37
C SER A 5 12.14 -4.04 14.04
N ILE A 6 12.87 -3.97 15.15
CA ILE A 6 13.06 -2.79 16.00
C ILE A 6 14.56 -2.51 16.04
N GLY A 7 15.06 -1.72 15.09
CA GLY A 7 16.50 -1.49 14.94
C GLY A 7 17.26 -2.78 14.64
N THR A 8 18.00 -3.31 15.61
CA THR A 8 18.74 -4.59 15.51
C THR A 8 17.99 -5.78 16.09
N GLU A 9 16.89 -5.55 16.81
CA GLU A 9 16.09 -6.62 17.40
C GLU A 9 15.01 -7.08 16.42
N VAL A 10 14.74 -8.39 16.43
CA VAL A 10 13.72 -9.02 15.61
C VAL A 10 12.83 -9.88 16.51
N GLN A 11 11.52 -9.68 16.44
CA GLN A 11 10.52 -10.42 17.18
C GLN A 11 9.52 -11.06 16.21
N GLU A 12 9.10 -12.28 16.50
CA GLU A 12 8.22 -13.05 15.63
C GLU A 12 6.85 -13.27 16.29
N PHE A 13 5.79 -13.13 15.50
CA PHE A 13 4.40 -13.24 15.94
C PHE A 13 3.59 -14.09 14.96
N GLU A 14 2.71 -14.92 15.50
CA GLU A 14 1.80 -15.73 14.68
C GLU A 14 0.65 -14.87 14.10
N GLN A 15 0.15 -13.92 14.90
CA GLN A 15 -1.00 -13.10 14.56
C GLN A 15 -0.61 -11.69 14.11
N ARG A 16 -1.23 -11.24 13.01
CA ARG A 16 -1.07 -9.88 12.46
C ARG A 16 -1.38 -8.79 13.47
N ALA A 17 -2.50 -8.96 14.19
CA ALA A 17 -2.98 -7.96 15.14
C ALA A 17 -1.98 -7.73 16.29
N GLU A 18 -1.35 -8.81 16.77
CA GLU A 18 -0.34 -8.72 17.83
C GLU A 18 0.94 -8.04 17.34
N ALA A 19 1.42 -8.39 16.14
CA ALA A 19 2.58 -7.75 15.53
C ALA A 19 2.38 -6.23 15.35
N ILE A 20 1.20 -5.83 14.85
CA ILE A 20 0.85 -4.42 14.66
C ILE A 20 0.74 -3.69 16.00
N ALA A 21 0.04 -4.27 16.98
CA ALA A 21 -0.12 -3.67 18.30
C ALA A 21 1.25 -3.45 18.96
N LYS A 22 2.15 -4.43 18.87
CA LYS A 22 3.52 -4.32 19.37
C LYS A 22 4.31 -3.24 18.63
N ALA A 23 4.26 -3.22 17.30
CA ALA A 23 4.98 -2.23 16.50
C ALA A 23 4.53 -0.79 16.79
N LYS A 24 3.23 -0.57 16.96
CA LYS A 24 2.68 0.74 17.39
C LYS A 24 3.15 1.13 18.78
N ALA A 25 3.05 0.23 19.76
CA ALA A 25 3.48 0.52 21.12
C ALA A 25 4.97 0.86 21.18
N VAL A 26 5.81 0.06 20.53
CA VAL A 26 7.27 0.25 20.52
C VAL A 26 7.66 1.51 19.76
N SER A 27 7.08 1.77 18.58
CA SER A 27 7.40 2.99 17.82
C SER A 27 6.97 4.27 18.54
N ALA A 28 5.88 4.24 19.32
CA ALA A 28 5.44 5.36 20.14
C ALA A 28 6.39 5.60 21.33
N GLU A 29 6.81 4.52 22.02
CA GLU A 29 7.67 4.60 23.22
C GLU A 29 9.11 4.99 22.87
N THR A 30 9.69 4.32 21.88
CA THR A 30 11.10 4.51 21.50
C THR A 30 11.31 5.67 20.55
N ARG A 31 10.23 6.17 19.92
CA ARG A 31 10.28 7.15 18.81
C ARG A 31 11.14 6.68 17.64
N GLN A 32 11.30 5.37 17.50
CA GLN A 32 12.02 4.74 16.40
C GLN A 32 11.05 4.19 15.35
N THR A 33 11.56 4.07 14.14
CA THR A 33 10.86 3.39 13.05
C THR A 33 10.88 1.88 13.30
N VAL A 34 9.70 1.27 13.28
CA VAL A 34 9.52 -0.18 13.47
C VAL A 34 8.89 -0.78 12.21
N VAL A 35 9.47 -1.86 11.72
CA VAL A 35 9.00 -2.51 10.48
C VAL A 35 8.34 -3.83 10.81
N VAL A 36 7.14 -4.05 10.30
CA VAL A 36 6.45 -5.36 10.34
C VAL A 36 6.50 -5.96 8.94
N LEU A 37 7.00 -7.19 8.84
CA LEU A 37 7.10 -7.95 7.61
C LEU A 37 6.26 -9.23 7.74
N ASP A 38 5.49 -9.55 6.71
CA ASP A 38 4.90 -10.88 6.53
C ASP A 38 5.50 -11.50 5.28
N GLU A 39 6.40 -12.46 5.46
CA GLU A 39 7.11 -13.11 4.35
C GLU A 39 6.16 -13.95 3.48
N SER A 40 5.09 -14.47 4.06
CA SER A 40 4.10 -15.30 3.35
C SER A 40 3.33 -14.49 2.32
N GLN A 41 2.90 -13.27 2.67
CA GLN A 41 2.10 -12.42 1.81
C GLN A 41 2.90 -11.30 1.14
N ARG A 42 4.22 -11.21 1.39
CA ARG A 42 5.08 -10.11 0.92
C ARG A 42 4.52 -8.74 1.30
N GLU A 43 4.02 -8.68 2.53
CA GLU A 43 3.46 -7.46 3.12
C GLU A 43 4.55 -6.80 3.98
N ARG A 44 4.73 -5.49 3.82
CA ARG A 44 5.63 -4.69 4.65
C ARG A 44 4.88 -3.47 5.17
N MET A 45 4.89 -3.31 6.49
CA MET A 45 4.35 -2.15 7.18
C MET A 45 5.48 -1.44 7.92
N THR A 46 5.45 -0.12 7.93
CA THR A 46 6.39 0.71 8.66
C THR A 46 5.62 1.61 9.60
N TYR A 47 5.97 1.59 10.87
CA TYR A 47 5.36 2.39 11.93
C TYR A 47 6.37 3.39 12.48
N GLN A 48 5.92 4.62 12.71
CA GLN A 48 6.72 5.68 13.33
C GLN A 48 5.83 6.46 14.30
N TYR A 49 6.34 6.75 15.50
CA TYR A 49 5.61 7.48 16.54
C TYR A 49 4.24 6.89 16.91
N GLY A 50 4.04 5.58 16.73
CA GLY A 50 2.77 4.89 16.99
C GLY A 50 1.79 4.89 15.82
N GLU A 51 2.13 5.54 14.72
CA GLU A 51 1.30 5.63 13.52
C GLU A 51 1.87 4.82 12.36
N LEU A 52 1.00 4.43 11.43
CA LEU A 52 1.42 3.75 10.22
C LEU A 52 1.98 4.80 9.25
N GLU A 53 3.28 4.72 8.98
CA GLU A 53 3.97 5.63 8.06
C GLU A 53 3.87 5.14 6.61
N SER A 54 4.06 3.84 6.40
CA SER A 54 4.06 3.26 5.04
C SER A 54 3.58 1.82 5.04
N TYR A 55 2.89 1.45 3.97
CA TYR A 55 2.37 0.11 3.72
C TYR A 55 2.66 -0.29 2.28
N THR A 56 3.33 -1.42 2.10
CA THR A 56 3.66 -2.00 0.80
C THR A 56 3.19 -3.44 0.76
N PHE A 57 2.50 -3.80 -0.32
CA PHE A 57 2.02 -5.16 -0.56
C PHE A 57 2.37 -5.56 -1.98
N GLU A 58 3.25 -6.55 -2.14
CA GLU A 58 3.65 -7.01 -3.47
C GLU A 58 2.66 -8.08 -3.97
N THR A 59 1.64 -7.64 -4.72
CA THR A 59 0.91 -8.58 -5.58
C THR A 59 1.84 -9.01 -6.70
N ARG A 60 2.14 -10.31 -6.82
CA ARG A 60 2.75 -10.83 -8.05
C ARG A 60 1.72 -10.76 -9.19
N HIS A 61 1.48 -9.58 -9.74
CA HIS A 61 0.82 -9.44 -11.03
C HIS A 61 1.87 -9.60 -12.13
N GLY A 62 2.33 -10.84 -12.30
CA GLY A 62 2.99 -11.27 -13.53
C GLY A 62 1.95 -11.37 -14.66
N ARG A 63 1.45 -10.24 -15.15
CA ARG A 63 0.96 -10.04 -16.53
C ARG A 63 0.45 -8.60 -16.70
N ARG A 64 1.23 -7.81 -17.44
CA ARG A 64 0.82 -6.66 -18.26
C ARG A 64 -0.26 -5.76 -17.65
N ALA A 65 0.18 -4.81 -16.83
CA ALA A 65 -0.46 -3.50 -16.83
C ALA A 65 -0.05 -2.75 -18.10
N THR A 66 -0.54 -3.18 -19.27
CA THR A 66 -0.70 -2.25 -20.38
C THR A 66 -1.99 -1.50 -20.07
N ALA A 67 -1.85 -0.36 -19.40
CA ALA A 67 -2.84 0.68 -19.50
C ALA A 67 -2.87 1.13 -20.96
N GLN A 68 -3.63 0.42 -21.80
CA GLN A 68 -4.21 1.02 -22.99
C GLN A 68 -5.39 1.81 -22.46
N VAL A 69 -5.12 3.09 -22.18
CA VAL A 69 -6.14 4.11 -22.25
C VAL A 69 -6.50 4.14 -23.74
N ASP A 70 -7.61 3.50 -24.08
CA ASP A 70 -8.26 3.73 -25.37
C ASP A 70 -8.83 5.15 -25.25
N GLU A 71 -8.01 6.13 -25.62
CA GLU A 71 -8.47 7.46 -26.00
C GLU A 71 -9.24 7.27 -27.31
N GLU A 72 -10.52 6.86 -27.20
CA GLU A 72 -11.52 7.14 -28.24
C GLU A 72 -11.87 8.64 -28.12
N GLU A 73 -10.93 9.49 -28.55
CA GLU A 73 -11.27 10.79 -29.13
C GLU A 73 -11.57 10.60 -30.62
N ASP A 74 -12.41 11.47 -31.18
CA ASP A 74 -13.02 11.46 -32.53
C ASP A 74 -14.25 10.54 -32.66
N ASP A 75 -15.50 10.99 -32.87
CA ASP A 75 -16.02 12.24 -33.41
C ASP A 75 -17.41 12.49 -32.80
N VAL A 76 -17.59 13.56 -32.03
CA VAL A 76 -18.92 14.17 -31.85
C VAL A 76 -19.12 15.15 -32.99
N ASP A 77 -19.62 14.66 -34.12
CA ASP A 77 -20.29 15.52 -35.10
C ASP A 77 -21.56 16.08 -34.44
N LEU A 78 -21.35 17.19 -33.73
CA LEU A 78 -22.37 18.13 -33.35
C LEU A 78 -22.89 18.76 -34.65
N ASP A 79 -23.81 18.06 -35.31
CA ASP A 79 -24.67 18.65 -36.34
C ASP A 79 -25.65 19.58 -35.62
N ASN A 80 -25.11 20.73 -35.24
CA ASN A 80 -25.80 21.87 -34.67
C ASN A 80 -25.94 22.90 -35.80
N ASP A 81 -26.92 22.67 -36.66
CA ASP A 81 -27.45 23.69 -37.57
C ASP A 81 -28.99 23.68 -37.47
N ASP A 82 -29.45 24.21 -36.34
CA ASP A 82 -30.73 24.91 -36.25
C ASP A 82 -30.45 26.36 -36.65
N ASP A 83 -30.68 26.71 -37.92
CA ASP A 83 -30.83 28.10 -38.36
C ASP A 83 -31.76 28.19 -39.59
N ASP A 84 -33.03 28.49 -39.30
CA ASP A 84 -33.84 29.56 -39.88
C ASP A 84 -33.52 30.01 -41.34
N ASN A 85 -34.44 29.74 -42.29
CA ASN A 85 -35.05 30.71 -43.22
C ASN A 85 -35.89 30.06 -44.34
#